data_AF-A0A4Z2CAI1-F1
#
_entry.id   AF-A0A4Z2CAI1-F1
#
_cell.length_a   1.000
_cell.length_b   1.000
_cell.length_c   1.000
_cell.angle_alpha   90.00
_cell.angle_beta   90.00
_cell.angle_gamma   90.00
#
_symmetry.space_group_name_H-M   'P 1'
#
loop_
_entity.id
_entity.type
_entity.pdbx_description
1 polymer ?
#
loop_
_entity_poly.entity_id
_entity_poly.type
_entity_poly.pdbx_seq_one_letter_code
_entity_poly.pdbx_strand_id
1 'polypeptide(L)'
;MVKVHADSDRIEEKSDDFFLEFEAVCLTGCSKDLMVRIDRLCSQHNIKVFCGDVYGYYGYMFCNLGQEHKYIEEKPKLVKPTGNSGGPEAKKAKVDINETIVVKKTTSFCTLKEALGVDWTSEKAKARLKKTPADYFMLHVLLKFRTDKGRDPDPQTFAEDSKLLIQIRDDVFEALEVSTDLLREDFASYCFSEMSPVCAVVGGVLGQEVVKALSQRDPPHRNFFFFDGRTGNGVVDYFGP
;
A
#
# COMPACT_ATOMS: atom_id res chain seq x y z
N MET A 1 -9.70 -27.56 -5.04
CA MET A 1 -8.27 -27.66 -5.39
C MET A 1 -7.96 -26.48 -6.29
N VAL A 2 -6.94 -25.67 -5.98
CA VAL A 2 -6.59 -24.47 -6.76
C VAL A 2 -5.73 -24.90 -7.95
N LYS A 3 -6.05 -24.41 -9.16
CA LYS A 3 -5.25 -24.67 -10.36
C LYS A 3 -4.13 -23.63 -10.41
N VAL A 4 -2.88 -24.08 -10.30
CA VAL A 4 -1.70 -23.22 -10.30
C VAL A 4 -1.05 -23.27 -11.68
N HIS A 5 -0.76 -22.10 -12.24
CA HIS A 5 -0.09 -21.92 -13.51
C HIS A 5 1.26 -21.23 -13.27
N ALA A 6 2.28 -21.62 -14.05
CA ALA A 6 3.58 -20.97 -14.07
C ALA A 6 3.85 -20.47 -15.49
N ASP A 7 4.31 -19.24 -15.58
CA ASP A 7 4.69 -18.57 -16.82
C ASP A 7 6.08 -17.99 -16.60
N SER A 8 7.02 -18.33 -17.49
CA SER A 8 8.43 -17.95 -17.37
C SER A 8 8.81 -16.75 -18.22
N ASP A 9 7.88 -16.24 -19.03
CA ASP A 9 8.18 -15.11 -19.90
C ASP A 9 8.32 -13.83 -19.07
N ARG A 10 9.05 -12.87 -19.63
CA ARG A 10 9.24 -11.57 -19.01
C ARG A 10 7.93 -10.80 -18.99
N ILE A 11 7.57 -10.28 -17.82
CA ILE A 11 6.32 -9.54 -17.63
C ILE A 11 6.27 -8.25 -18.46
N GLU A 12 7.43 -7.68 -18.78
CA GLU A 12 7.56 -6.50 -19.66
C GLU A 12 7.18 -6.80 -21.11
N GLU A 13 7.25 -8.06 -21.54
CA GLU A 13 6.98 -8.50 -22.91
C GLU A 13 5.53 -9.00 -23.09
N LYS A 14 4.78 -9.17 -22.00
CA LYS A 14 3.37 -9.58 -22.05
C LYS A 14 2.50 -8.48 -22.64
N SER A 15 1.62 -8.89 -23.56
CA SER A 15 0.60 -8.01 -24.12
C SER A 15 -0.41 -7.57 -23.05
N ASP A 16 -1.16 -6.51 -23.34
CA ASP A 16 -2.20 -6.03 -22.43
C ASP A 16 -3.29 -7.09 -22.21
N ASP A 17 -3.64 -7.85 -23.24
CA ASP A 17 -4.65 -8.93 -23.18
C ASP A 17 -4.35 -9.96 -22.10
N PHE A 18 -3.06 -10.29 -21.86
CA PHE A 18 -2.66 -11.21 -20.80
C PHE A 18 -3.20 -10.80 -19.43
N PHE A 19 -3.12 -9.50 -19.11
CA PHE A 19 -3.57 -8.98 -17.82
C PHE A 19 -5.09 -8.98 -17.69
N LEU A 20 -5.81 -8.91 -18.82
CA LEU A 20 -7.27 -8.88 -18.86
C LEU A 20 -7.91 -10.23 -18.51
N GLU A 21 -7.14 -11.29 -18.46
CA GLU A 21 -7.59 -12.63 -18.06
C GLU A 21 -7.78 -12.78 -16.54
N PHE A 22 -7.33 -11.81 -15.73
CA PHE A 22 -7.30 -11.91 -14.27
C PHE A 22 -8.27 -10.93 -13.58
N GLU A 23 -8.80 -11.33 -12.42
CA GLU A 23 -9.64 -10.45 -11.57
C GLU A 23 -8.81 -9.54 -10.64
N ALA A 24 -7.56 -9.94 -10.38
CA ALA A 24 -6.58 -9.20 -9.61
C ALA A 24 -5.17 -9.50 -10.12
N VAL A 25 -4.31 -8.47 -10.12
CA VAL A 25 -2.90 -8.55 -10.48
C VAL A 25 -2.07 -8.06 -9.29
N CYS A 26 -1.10 -8.86 -8.85
CA CYS A 26 -0.16 -8.52 -7.80
C CYS A 26 1.25 -8.46 -8.36
N LEU A 27 1.92 -7.31 -8.22
CA LEU A 27 3.25 -7.04 -8.76
C LEU A 27 4.27 -6.94 -7.64
N THR A 28 5.36 -7.68 -7.79
CA THR A 28 6.54 -7.67 -6.90
C THR A 28 7.80 -7.65 -7.76
N GLY A 29 8.90 -7.07 -7.28
CA GLY A 29 10.17 -6.99 -8.00
C GLY A 29 10.11 -6.21 -9.31
N CYS A 30 9.06 -5.42 -9.53
CA CYS A 30 8.80 -4.72 -10.79
C CYS A 30 9.37 -3.30 -10.77
N SER A 31 9.74 -2.77 -11.94
CA SER A 31 10.08 -1.36 -12.08
C SER A 31 8.87 -0.46 -11.84
N LYS A 32 9.10 0.78 -11.38
CA LYS A 32 8.03 1.77 -11.18
C LYS A 32 7.19 1.98 -12.44
N ASP A 33 7.84 2.08 -13.60
CA ASP A 33 7.17 2.35 -14.87
C ASP A 33 6.26 1.19 -15.29
N LEU A 34 6.71 -0.05 -15.08
CA LEU A 34 5.89 -1.23 -15.33
C LEU A 34 4.69 -1.27 -14.38
N MET A 35 4.90 -1.03 -13.08
CA MET A 35 3.81 -1.01 -12.09
C MET A 35 2.77 0.05 -12.44
N VAL A 36 3.19 1.27 -12.81
CA VAL A 36 2.29 2.35 -13.22
C VAL A 36 1.55 2.01 -14.52
N ARG A 37 2.21 1.37 -15.50
CA ARG A 37 1.58 0.94 -16.75
C ARG A 37 0.46 -0.07 -16.50
N ILE A 38 0.77 -1.13 -15.73
CA ILE A 38 -0.18 -2.20 -15.43
C ILE A 38 -1.31 -1.69 -14.55
N ASP A 39 -1.01 -0.86 -13.53
CA ASP A 39 -2.04 -0.24 -12.70
C ASP A 39 -3.05 0.56 -13.54
N ARG A 40 -2.53 1.40 -14.45
CA ARG A 40 -3.37 2.16 -15.38
C ARG A 40 -4.24 1.25 -16.25
N LEU A 41 -3.66 0.23 -16.88
CA LEU A 41 -4.39 -0.72 -17.72
C LEU A 41 -5.51 -1.39 -16.91
N CYS A 42 -5.16 -2.05 -15.81
CA CYS A 42 -6.11 -2.79 -14.97
C CYS A 42 -7.24 -1.90 -14.42
N SER A 43 -6.93 -0.65 -14.05
CA SER A 43 -7.94 0.30 -13.55
C SER A 43 -9.05 0.61 -14.55
N GLN A 44 -8.75 0.55 -15.86
CA GLN A 44 -9.72 0.77 -16.94
C GLN A 44 -10.64 -0.45 -17.18
N HIS A 45 -10.23 -1.62 -16.69
CA HIS A 45 -10.93 -2.89 -16.88
C HIS A 45 -11.50 -3.47 -15.56
N ASN A 46 -11.54 -2.67 -14.49
CA ASN A 46 -12.03 -3.09 -13.17
C ASN A 46 -11.26 -4.29 -12.57
N ILE A 47 -9.98 -4.39 -12.91
CA ILE A 47 -9.05 -5.39 -12.40
C ILE A 47 -8.33 -4.78 -11.21
N LYS A 48 -8.29 -5.51 -10.09
CA LYS A 48 -7.71 -5.03 -8.83
C LYS A 48 -6.19 -5.13 -8.91
N VAL A 49 -5.49 -4.09 -8.49
CA VAL A 49 -4.02 -4.06 -8.58
C VAL A 49 -3.43 -3.96 -7.19
N PHE A 50 -2.39 -4.75 -6.97
CA PHE A 50 -1.58 -4.73 -5.78
C PHE A 50 -0.11 -4.61 -6.20
N CYS A 51 0.65 -3.83 -5.46
CA CYS A 51 2.10 -3.81 -5.59
C CYS A 51 2.71 -4.00 -4.20
N GLY A 52 3.84 -4.66 -4.09
CA GLY A 52 4.55 -4.74 -2.83
C GLY A 52 5.95 -5.27 -3.01
N ASP A 53 6.85 -4.84 -2.13
CA ASP A 53 8.23 -5.31 -2.06
C ASP A 53 8.74 -5.23 -0.63
N VAL A 54 9.86 -5.91 -0.40
CA VAL A 54 10.62 -5.90 0.83
C VAL A 54 12.03 -5.40 0.54
N TYR A 55 12.51 -4.49 1.37
CA TYR A 55 13.86 -3.92 1.32
C TYR A 55 14.44 -3.95 2.73
N GLY A 56 15.24 -4.98 3.02
CA GLY A 56 15.79 -5.27 4.35
C GLY A 56 14.71 -5.40 5.41
N TYR A 57 14.74 -4.49 6.38
CA TYR A 57 13.78 -4.42 7.48
C TYR A 57 12.46 -3.75 7.07
N TYR A 58 12.41 -3.12 5.91
CA TYR A 58 11.24 -2.38 5.46
C TYR A 58 10.44 -3.16 4.44
N GLY A 59 9.16 -2.85 4.33
CA GLY A 59 8.38 -3.27 3.18
C GLY A 59 7.11 -2.45 3.04
N TYR A 60 6.50 -2.59 1.88
CA TYR A 60 5.27 -1.87 1.59
C TYR A 60 4.29 -2.73 0.81
N MET A 61 3.03 -2.31 0.85
CA MET A 61 2.00 -2.74 -0.07
C MET A 61 1.23 -1.51 -0.53
N PHE A 62 0.91 -1.47 -1.82
CA PHE A 62 -0.03 -0.57 -2.45
C PHE A 62 -1.24 -1.37 -2.95
N CYS A 63 -2.43 -0.77 -2.95
CA CYS A 63 -3.57 -1.33 -3.67
C CYS A 63 -4.39 -0.26 -4.42
N ASN A 64 -4.88 -0.64 -5.60
CA ASN A 64 -5.87 0.09 -6.37
C ASN A 64 -7.02 -0.85 -6.71
N LEU A 65 -8.19 -0.62 -6.10
CA LEU A 65 -9.38 -1.44 -6.29
C LEU A 65 -10.41 -0.77 -7.23
N GLY A 66 -10.00 0.27 -7.95
CA GLY A 66 -10.83 1.04 -8.87
C GLY A 66 -11.60 2.19 -8.22
N GLN A 67 -12.31 2.95 -9.06
CA GLN A 67 -13.09 4.11 -8.64
C GLN A 67 -14.30 3.75 -7.77
N GLU A 68 -14.84 2.53 -7.92
CA GLU A 68 -15.96 2.04 -7.12
C GLU A 68 -15.71 0.61 -6.62
N HIS A 69 -15.02 0.48 -5.48
CA HIS A 69 -14.90 -0.79 -4.80
C HIS A 69 -16.05 -0.99 -3.80
N LYS A 70 -16.98 -1.89 -4.14
CA LYS A 70 -18.13 -2.26 -3.30
C LYS A 70 -17.77 -3.44 -2.41
N TYR A 71 -18.06 -3.33 -1.12
CA TYR A 71 -17.82 -4.39 -0.13
C TYR A 71 -18.88 -4.39 0.98
N ILE A 72 -18.94 -5.49 1.73
CA ILE A 72 -19.77 -5.61 2.92
C ILE A 72 -18.95 -5.54 4.21
N GLU A 73 -19.51 -4.93 5.24
CA GLU A 73 -18.95 -4.92 6.59
C GLU A 73 -20.01 -5.46 7.55
N GLU A 74 -19.67 -6.49 8.33
CA GLU A 74 -20.53 -7.00 9.40
C GLU A 74 -20.33 -6.14 10.65
N LYS A 75 -21.44 -5.59 11.18
CA LYS A 75 -21.43 -4.82 12.42
C LYS A 75 -22.35 -5.45 13.46
N PRO A 76 -22.00 -5.38 14.76
CA PRO A 76 -22.91 -5.77 15.82
C PRO A 76 -24.22 -4.97 15.75
N LYS A 77 -25.36 -5.63 15.94
CA LYS A 77 -26.66 -4.97 15.91
C LYS A 77 -26.81 -4.09 17.16
N LEU A 78 -27.14 -2.81 16.96
CA LEU A 78 -27.48 -1.90 18.04
C LEU A 78 -28.97 -2.05 18.38
N VAL A 79 -29.27 -2.44 19.62
CA VAL A 79 -30.64 -2.51 20.15
C VAL A 79 -30.94 -1.22 20.89
N LYS A 80 -31.98 -0.51 20.42
CA LYS A 80 -32.49 0.67 21.14
C LYS A 80 -33.10 0.20 22.47
N PRO A 81 -32.80 0.87 23.60
CA PRO A 81 -33.38 0.51 24.87
C PRO A 81 -34.89 0.77 24.83
N THR A 82 -35.69 -0.31 24.84
CA THR A 82 -37.13 -0.26 25.05
C THR A 82 -37.39 0.01 26.53
N GLY A 83 -37.60 1.27 26.89
CA GLY A 83 -37.93 1.65 28.26
C GLY A 83 -38.59 3.02 28.31
N ASN A 84 -39.92 3.00 28.36
CA ASN A 84 -40.78 4.13 28.65
C ASN A 84 -40.60 4.52 30.13
N SER A 85 -39.60 5.34 30.44
CA SER A 85 -39.44 5.93 31.77
C SER A 85 -38.88 7.34 31.62
N GLY A 86 -39.74 8.32 31.92
CA GLY A 86 -39.48 9.75 31.77
C GLY A 86 -38.44 10.28 32.75
N GLY A 87 -37.20 10.38 32.28
CA GLY A 87 -36.12 11.08 32.96
C GLY A 87 -34.99 11.41 31.97
N PRO A 88 -34.33 12.58 32.07
CA PRO A 88 -33.30 13.01 31.14
C PRO A 88 -31.95 12.39 31.50
N GLU A 89 -31.74 11.13 31.13
CA GLU A 89 -30.40 10.54 31.05
C GLU A 89 -30.22 9.89 29.69
N ALA A 90 -29.13 10.22 29.01
CA ALA A 90 -28.78 9.72 27.69
C ALA A 90 -28.56 8.19 27.73
N LYS A 91 -29.64 7.42 27.51
CA LYS A 91 -29.62 5.95 27.45
C LYS A 91 -28.75 5.52 26.25
N LYS A 92 -27.50 5.10 26.54
CA LYS A 92 -26.62 4.46 25.53
C LYS A 92 -27.29 3.21 24.96
N ALA A 93 -27.25 3.05 23.63
CA ALA A 93 -27.76 1.86 22.96
C ALA A 93 -27.06 0.60 23.47
N LYS A 94 -27.80 -0.48 23.73
CA LYS A 94 -27.21 -1.78 24.09
C LYS A 94 -26.84 -2.51 22.81
N VAL A 95 -25.62 -3.04 22.74
CA VAL A 95 -25.15 -3.86 21.62
C VAL A 95 -25.68 -5.28 21.84
N ASP A 96 -26.35 -5.87 20.85
CA ASP A 96 -26.62 -7.31 20.82
C ASP A 96 -25.40 -8.01 20.21
N ILE A 97 -24.74 -8.84 21.02
CA ILE A 97 -23.51 -9.54 20.63
C ILE A 97 -23.82 -10.78 19.77
N ASN A 98 -25.08 -11.25 19.75
CA ASN A 98 -25.48 -12.47 19.05
C ASN A 98 -26.06 -12.22 17.65
N GLU A 99 -26.37 -10.97 17.28
CA GLU A 99 -26.89 -10.61 15.97
C GLU A 99 -25.99 -9.58 15.26
N THR A 100 -25.65 -9.85 13.99
CA THR A 100 -24.92 -8.91 13.13
C THR A 100 -25.81 -8.33 12.04
N ILE A 101 -25.52 -7.11 11.62
CA ILE A 101 -26.08 -6.47 10.44
C ILE A 101 -25.01 -6.36 9.37
N VAL A 102 -25.38 -6.68 8.12
CA VAL A 102 -24.50 -6.53 6.96
C VAL A 102 -24.72 -5.14 6.35
N VAL A 103 -23.66 -4.32 6.33
CA VAL A 103 -23.69 -2.98 5.75
C VAL A 103 -22.92 -2.97 4.44
N LYS A 104 -23.58 -2.55 3.35
CA LYS A 104 -22.90 -2.33 2.06
C LYS A 104 -22.20 -0.98 2.06
N LYS A 105 -20.94 -0.96 1.63
CA LYS A 105 -20.11 0.25 1.50
C LYS A 105 -19.47 0.32 0.12
N THR A 106 -19.04 1.52 -0.24
CA THR A 106 -18.29 1.77 -1.48
C THR A 106 -17.14 2.71 -1.16
N THR A 107 -15.94 2.37 -1.65
CA THR A 107 -14.72 3.18 -1.50
C THR A 107 -14.06 3.35 -2.86
N SER A 108 -13.52 4.53 -3.15
CA SER A 108 -12.75 4.80 -4.36
C SER A 108 -11.25 4.70 -4.11
N PHE A 109 -10.49 4.29 -5.11
CA PHE A 109 -9.03 4.25 -5.08
C PHE A 109 -8.46 5.10 -6.21
N CYS A 110 -7.26 5.64 -6.01
CA CYS A 110 -6.50 6.33 -7.03
C CYS A 110 -5.46 5.39 -7.65
N THR A 111 -4.92 5.79 -8.80
CA THR A 111 -3.84 5.08 -9.47
C THR A 111 -2.53 5.20 -8.70
N LEU A 112 -1.61 4.26 -8.91
CA LEU A 112 -0.25 4.30 -8.34
C LEU A 112 0.48 5.58 -8.75
N LYS A 113 0.26 6.05 -9.99
CA LYS A 113 0.82 7.31 -10.49
C LYS A 113 0.38 8.50 -9.64
N GLU A 114 -0.91 8.60 -9.32
CA GLU A 114 -1.45 9.66 -8.47
C GLU A 114 -0.99 9.51 -7.02
N ALA A 115 -0.92 8.27 -6.52
CA ALA A 115 -0.51 7.99 -5.16
C ALA A 115 0.98 8.29 -4.89
N LEU A 116 1.85 8.11 -5.89
CA LEU A 116 3.25 8.52 -5.83
C LEU A 116 3.45 10.00 -6.21
N GLY A 117 2.52 10.59 -6.96
CA GLY A 117 2.58 11.95 -7.48
C GLY A 117 1.96 13.02 -6.57
N VAL A 118 2.07 12.88 -5.24
CA VAL A 118 1.52 13.85 -4.29
C VAL A 118 2.26 15.19 -4.42
N ASP A 119 1.50 16.27 -4.63
CA ASP A 119 2.02 17.64 -4.61
C ASP A 119 2.18 18.13 -3.16
N TRP A 120 3.42 18.02 -2.65
CA TRP A 120 3.80 18.47 -1.31
C TRP A 120 3.89 20.00 -1.17
N THR A 121 3.73 20.75 -2.26
CA THR A 121 3.66 22.22 -2.19
C THR A 121 2.27 22.72 -1.77
N SER A 122 1.25 21.88 -1.95
CA SER A 122 -0.15 22.19 -1.60
C SER A 122 -0.37 22.28 -0.09
N GLU A 123 -1.27 23.16 0.34
CA GLU A 123 -1.56 23.40 1.76
C GLU A 123 -2.05 22.12 2.48
N LYS A 124 -2.89 21.33 1.81
CA LYS A 124 -3.41 20.06 2.32
C LYS A 124 -2.28 19.06 2.58
N ALA A 125 -1.31 18.95 1.67
CA ALA A 125 -0.17 18.04 1.80
C ALA A 125 0.81 18.53 2.88
N LYS A 126 1.15 19.83 2.88
CA LYS A 126 1.99 20.45 3.93
C LYS A 126 1.45 20.23 5.33
N ALA A 127 0.13 20.36 5.51
CA ALA A 127 -0.52 20.17 6.81
C ALA A 127 -0.37 18.74 7.39
N ARG A 128 -0.22 17.73 6.52
CA ARG A 128 -0.05 16.33 6.94
C ARG A 128 1.38 15.80 6.83
N LEU A 129 2.29 16.54 6.20
CA LEU A 129 3.68 16.11 5.92
C LEU A 129 4.40 15.57 7.17
N LYS A 130 4.27 16.24 8.32
CA LYS A 130 4.88 15.79 9.59
C LYS A 130 4.32 14.49 10.15
N LYS A 131 3.13 14.07 9.69
CA LYS A 131 2.46 12.82 10.07
C LYS A 131 2.63 11.74 9.01
N THR A 132 3.14 12.09 7.83
CA THR A 132 3.42 11.14 6.76
C THR A 132 4.57 10.21 7.19
N PRO A 133 4.40 8.88 7.06
CA PRO A 133 5.47 7.93 7.35
C PRO A 133 6.71 8.21 6.51
N ALA A 134 7.89 8.16 7.12
CA ALA A 134 9.18 8.29 6.44
C ALA A 134 9.33 7.24 5.31
N ASP A 135 8.73 6.06 5.52
CA ASP A 135 8.70 4.93 4.60
C ASP A 135 8.11 5.28 3.22
N TYR A 136 7.20 6.26 3.15
CA TYR A 136 6.70 6.76 1.86
C TYR A 136 7.81 7.42 1.04
N PHE A 137 8.65 8.26 1.67
CA PHE A 137 9.76 8.90 0.98
C PHE A 137 10.89 7.92 0.68
N MET A 138 11.15 6.99 1.59
CA MET A 138 12.11 5.90 1.36
C MET A 138 11.69 5.03 0.17
N LEU A 139 10.39 4.77 -0.02
CA LEU A 139 9.89 4.07 -1.21
C LEU A 139 10.26 4.83 -2.51
N HIS A 140 10.13 6.16 -2.54
CA HIS A 140 10.56 6.95 -3.70
C HIS A 140 12.05 6.79 -4.00
N VAL A 141 12.89 6.79 -2.95
CA VAL A 141 14.34 6.58 -3.09
C VAL A 141 14.65 5.19 -3.66
N LEU A 142 14.02 4.14 -3.13
CA LEU A 142 14.25 2.76 -3.58
C LEU A 142 13.74 2.51 -5.00
N LEU A 143 12.57 3.05 -5.35
CA LEU A 143 12.05 2.98 -6.72
C LEU A 143 12.94 3.73 -7.71
N LYS A 144 13.50 4.88 -7.32
CA LYS A 144 14.47 5.62 -8.15
C LYS A 144 15.78 4.86 -8.29
N PHE A 145 16.30 4.27 -7.22
CA PHE A 145 17.46 3.39 -7.27
C PHE A 145 17.25 2.24 -8.27
N ARG A 146 16.14 1.51 -8.16
CA ARG A 146 15.78 0.42 -9.09
C ARG A 146 15.67 0.92 -10.52
N THR A 147 15.12 2.11 -10.74
CA THR A 147 15.02 2.73 -12.06
C THR A 147 16.40 3.02 -12.66
N ASP A 148 17.32 3.58 -11.87
CA ASP A 148 18.65 3.98 -12.35
C ASP A 148 19.61 2.79 -12.54
N LYS A 149 19.48 1.77 -11.69
CA LYS A 149 20.41 0.63 -11.66
C LYS A 149 19.88 -0.62 -12.34
N GLY A 150 18.56 -0.72 -12.56
CA GLY A 150 17.93 -1.96 -13.03
C GLY A 150 18.00 -3.11 -12.02
N ARG A 151 18.32 -2.81 -10.76
CA ARG A 151 18.42 -3.75 -9.63
C ARG A 151 18.14 -3.04 -8.31
N ASP A 152 17.92 -3.80 -7.26
CA ASP A 152 17.83 -3.29 -5.88
C ASP A 152 19.22 -3.15 -5.22
N PRO A 153 19.31 -2.47 -4.06
CA PRO A 153 20.55 -2.40 -3.29
C PRO A 153 21.06 -3.79 -2.89
N ASP A 154 22.34 -4.06 -3.21
CA ASP A 154 22.96 -5.37 -3.03
C ASP A 154 23.99 -5.32 -1.88
N PRO A 155 23.92 -6.22 -0.88
CA PRO A 155 24.93 -6.29 0.19
C PRO A 155 26.37 -6.41 -0.30
N GLN A 156 26.61 -7.02 -1.46
CA GLN A 156 27.95 -7.14 -2.04
C GLN A 156 28.53 -5.79 -2.44
N THR A 157 27.68 -4.82 -2.78
CA THR A 157 28.03 -3.45 -3.13
C THR A 157 27.58 -2.44 -2.08
N PHE A 158 27.44 -2.87 -0.81
CA PHE A 158 26.86 -2.08 0.27
C PHE A 158 27.42 -0.66 0.39
N ALA A 159 28.75 -0.49 0.32
CA ALA A 159 29.38 0.83 0.48
C ALA A 159 29.01 1.79 -0.66
N GLU A 160 29.01 1.30 -1.90
CA GLU A 160 28.69 2.09 -3.09
C GLU A 160 27.19 2.39 -3.17
N ASP A 161 26.36 1.37 -2.95
CA ASP A 161 24.91 1.49 -2.98
C ASP A 161 24.39 2.36 -1.84
N SER A 162 24.94 2.26 -0.63
CA SER A 162 24.55 3.13 0.49
C SER A 162 24.84 4.59 0.19
N LYS A 163 26.02 4.89 -0.38
CA LYS A 163 26.37 6.26 -0.78
C LYS A 163 25.42 6.77 -1.85
N LEU A 164 25.09 5.93 -2.82
CA LEU A 164 24.15 6.30 -3.89
C LEU A 164 22.72 6.48 -3.36
N LEU A 165 22.24 5.64 -2.44
CA LEU A 165 20.93 5.79 -1.83
C LEU A 165 20.78 7.13 -1.10
N ILE A 166 21.82 7.57 -0.40
CA ILE A 166 21.83 8.88 0.27
C ILE A 166 21.81 10.01 -0.77
N GLN A 167 22.57 9.89 -1.85
CA GLN A 167 22.52 10.87 -2.94
C GLN A 167 21.13 10.94 -3.60
N ILE A 168 20.55 9.77 -3.92
CA ILE A 168 19.20 9.69 -4.50
C ILE A 168 18.15 10.25 -3.53
N ARG A 169 18.31 10.05 -2.22
CA ARG A 169 17.45 10.69 -1.21
C ARG A 169 17.47 12.20 -1.38
N ASP A 170 18.65 12.81 -1.44
CA ASP A 170 18.76 14.27 -1.54
C ASP A 170 18.12 14.78 -2.83
N ASP A 171 18.40 14.13 -3.97
CA ASP A 171 17.81 14.47 -5.27
C ASP A 171 16.26 14.33 -5.28
N VAL A 172 15.73 13.26 -4.68
CA VAL A 172 14.29 13.01 -4.56
C VAL A 172 13.63 14.06 -3.67
N PHE A 173 14.27 14.42 -2.56
CA PHE A 173 13.72 15.37 -1.60
C PHE A 173 13.73 16.79 -2.14
N GLU A 174 14.78 17.17 -2.88
CA GLU A 174 14.82 18.42 -3.65
C GLU A 174 13.69 18.45 -4.67
N ALA A 175 13.51 17.39 -5.47
CA ALA A 175 12.46 17.31 -6.49
C ALA A 175 11.03 17.33 -5.92
N LEU A 176 10.83 16.81 -4.71
CA LEU A 176 9.54 16.84 -4.00
C LEU A 176 9.34 18.12 -3.17
N GLU A 177 10.33 19.01 -3.09
CA GLU A 177 10.34 20.22 -2.27
C GLU A 177 10.05 19.96 -0.77
N VAL A 178 10.66 18.91 -0.20
CA VAL A 178 10.52 18.52 1.22
C VAL A 178 11.86 18.48 1.97
N SER A 179 11.83 18.62 3.31
CA SER A 179 13.06 18.59 4.13
C SER A 179 13.64 17.18 4.25
N THR A 180 14.95 17.04 4.09
CA THR A 180 15.72 15.80 4.31
C THR A 180 15.59 15.24 5.74
N ASP A 181 15.13 16.05 6.70
CA ASP A 181 14.86 15.61 8.08
C ASP A 181 13.77 14.54 8.17
N LEU A 182 12.93 14.38 7.14
CA LEU A 182 11.86 13.37 7.13
C LEU A 182 12.41 11.94 6.95
N LEU A 183 13.63 11.77 6.41
CA LEU A 183 14.28 10.47 6.26
C LEU A 183 15.76 10.57 6.63
N ARG A 184 16.09 10.09 7.82
CA ARG A 184 17.47 10.02 8.31
C ARG A 184 18.31 9.08 7.46
N GLU A 185 19.57 9.43 7.19
CA GLU A 185 20.45 8.65 6.30
C GLU A 185 20.78 7.24 6.78
N ASP A 186 20.59 6.93 8.08
CA ASP A 186 20.78 5.56 8.58
C ASP A 186 19.80 4.56 7.97
N PHE A 187 18.74 5.00 7.27
CA PHE A 187 17.85 4.12 6.50
C PHE A 187 18.61 3.19 5.53
N ALA A 188 19.72 3.69 4.96
CA ALA A 188 20.57 2.93 4.04
C ALA A 188 21.11 1.65 4.72
N SER A 189 21.35 1.66 6.03
CA SER A 189 21.85 0.47 6.74
C SER A 189 20.84 -0.67 6.86
N TYR A 190 19.56 -0.41 6.58
CA TYR A 190 18.46 -1.32 6.90
C TYR A 190 17.58 -1.69 5.71
N CYS A 191 17.90 -1.25 4.49
CA CYS A 191 17.08 -1.47 3.29
C CYS A 191 17.70 -2.40 2.24
N PHE A 192 18.59 -3.32 2.66
CA PHE A 192 19.27 -4.27 1.77
C PHE A 192 18.71 -5.69 1.92
N SER A 193 18.68 -6.43 0.80
CA SER A 193 18.18 -7.83 0.70
C SER A 193 16.69 -8.01 1.04
N GLU A 194 16.20 -9.23 0.92
CA GLU A 194 14.86 -9.63 1.37
C GLU A 194 14.97 -10.44 2.66
N MET A 195 14.43 -9.90 3.76
CA MET A 195 14.41 -10.60 5.03
C MET A 195 13.17 -11.47 5.14
N SER A 196 13.36 -12.79 5.28
CA SER A 196 12.24 -13.76 5.38
C SER A 196 11.14 -13.37 6.40
N PRO A 197 11.45 -12.89 7.63
CA PRO A 197 10.42 -12.43 8.55
C PRO A 197 9.60 -11.24 8.03
N VAL A 198 10.24 -10.32 7.30
CA VAL A 198 9.59 -9.14 6.71
C VAL A 198 8.72 -9.57 5.52
N CYS A 199 9.21 -10.48 4.67
CA CYS A 199 8.42 -11.10 3.61
C CYS A 199 7.16 -11.78 4.17
N ALA A 200 7.26 -12.47 5.31
CA ALA A 200 6.12 -13.11 5.95
C ALA A 200 5.09 -12.09 6.44
N VAL A 201 5.52 -10.97 7.04
CA VAL A 201 4.63 -9.90 7.49
C VAL A 201 3.95 -9.23 6.29
N VAL A 202 4.74 -8.72 5.35
CA VAL A 202 4.23 -7.95 4.19
C VAL A 202 3.39 -8.85 3.30
N GLY A 203 3.84 -10.06 3.00
CA GLY A 203 3.10 -11.05 2.22
C GLY A 203 1.80 -11.48 2.89
N GLY A 204 1.78 -11.59 4.23
CA GLY A 204 0.57 -11.86 5.00
C GLY A 204 -0.46 -10.74 4.89
N VAL A 205 -0.04 -9.49 5.05
CA VAL A 205 -0.94 -8.32 4.92
C VAL A 205 -1.41 -8.18 3.46
N LEU A 206 -0.50 -8.24 2.49
CA LEU A 206 -0.83 -8.14 1.07
C LEU A 206 -1.80 -9.24 0.63
N GLY A 207 -1.52 -10.51 0.98
CA GLY A 207 -2.38 -11.63 0.65
C GLY A 207 -3.78 -11.50 1.27
N GLN A 208 -3.87 -11.00 2.50
CA GLN A 208 -5.15 -10.74 3.14
C GLN A 208 -5.94 -9.63 2.42
N GLU A 209 -5.28 -8.57 1.95
CA GLU A 209 -5.95 -7.51 1.19
C GLU A 209 -6.44 -7.99 -0.18
N VAL A 210 -5.69 -8.89 -0.85
CA VAL A 210 -6.16 -9.57 -2.06
C VAL A 210 -7.45 -10.36 -1.79
N VAL A 211 -7.49 -11.12 -0.69
CA VAL A 211 -8.68 -11.89 -0.30
C VAL A 211 -9.87 -10.98 0.01
N LYS A 212 -9.68 -9.90 0.78
CA LYS A 212 -10.76 -8.92 1.08
C LYS A 212 -11.33 -8.32 -0.19
N ALA A 213 -10.46 -7.90 -1.10
CA ALA A 213 -10.88 -7.23 -2.32
C ALA A 213 -11.63 -8.19 -3.28
N LEU A 214 -11.18 -9.44 -3.43
CA LEU A 214 -11.86 -10.43 -4.26
C LEU A 214 -13.17 -10.94 -3.65
N SER A 215 -13.19 -11.14 -2.32
CA SER A 215 -14.40 -11.57 -1.61
C SER A 215 -15.42 -10.45 -1.40
N GLN A 216 -15.03 -9.19 -1.63
CA GLN A 216 -15.83 -7.98 -1.37
C GLN A 216 -16.36 -7.96 0.07
N ARG A 217 -15.52 -8.42 1.01
CA ARG A 217 -15.84 -8.51 2.43
C ARG A 217 -14.76 -7.81 3.24
N ASP A 218 -15.21 -7.08 4.26
CA ASP A 218 -14.45 -6.23 5.16
C ASP A 218 -13.82 -5.01 4.46
N PRO A 219 -13.58 -3.91 5.20
CA PRO A 219 -12.94 -2.73 4.62
C PRO A 219 -11.49 -3.04 4.20
N PRO A 220 -11.12 -2.76 2.94
CA PRO A 220 -9.73 -2.83 2.51
C PRO A 220 -8.90 -1.67 3.08
N HIS A 221 -7.61 -1.89 3.24
CA HIS A 221 -6.63 -0.82 3.46
C HIS A 221 -6.66 0.15 2.27
N ARG A 222 -6.46 1.44 2.56
CA ARG A 222 -6.56 2.51 1.55
C ARG A 222 -5.44 3.52 1.77
N ASN A 223 -4.42 3.58 0.92
CA ASN A 223 -4.08 2.65 -0.17
C ASN A 223 -2.64 2.15 -0.09
N PHE A 224 -1.87 2.64 0.88
CA PHE A 224 -0.57 2.09 1.22
C PHE A 224 -0.56 1.49 2.62
N PHE A 225 0.18 0.41 2.76
CA PHE A 225 0.66 -0.13 4.01
C PHE A 225 2.19 -0.07 4.00
N PHE A 226 2.80 0.39 5.08
CA PHE A 226 4.24 0.41 5.29
C PHE A 226 4.58 -0.36 6.56
N PHE A 227 5.69 -1.09 6.53
CA PHE A 227 6.19 -1.85 7.67
C PHE A 227 7.67 -1.54 7.90
N ASP A 228 8.01 -1.20 9.15
CA ASP A 228 9.40 -1.07 9.63
C ASP A 228 9.66 -2.15 10.70
N GLY A 229 10.37 -3.19 10.31
CA GLY A 229 10.73 -4.32 11.16
C GLY A 229 11.69 -3.99 12.31
N ARG A 230 12.34 -2.82 12.30
CA ARG A 230 13.19 -2.37 13.42
C ARG A 230 12.36 -1.88 14.60
N THR A 231 11.21 -1.28 14.30
CA THR A 231 10.28 -0.75 15.31
C THR A 231 9.06 -1.64 15.51
N GLY A 232 8.80 -2.57 14.59
CA GLY A 232 7.60 -3.41 14.59
C GLY A 232 6.35 -2.65 14.16
N ASN A 233 6.49 -1.44 13.61
CA ASN A 233 5.36 -0.60 13.24
C ASN A 233 4.82 -1.00 11.86
N GLY A 234 3.51 -1.18 11.78
CA GLY A 234 2.75 -1.27 10.53
C GLY A 234 1.78 -0.10 10.44
N VAL A 235 1.92 0.72 9.40
CA VAL A 235 1.11 1.94 9.22
C VAL A 235 0.35 1.85 7.91
N VAL A 236 -0.95 2.15 7.96
CA VAL A 236 -1.79 2.33 6.77
C VAL A 236 -2.03 3.81 6.58
N ASP A 237 -1.77 4.32 5.39
CA ASP A 237 -2.08 5.70 5.04
C ASP A 237 -2.53 5.84 3.57
N TYR A 238 -3.28 6.89 3.28
CA TYR A 238 -3.82 7.17 1.96
C TYR A 238 -3.02 8.26 1.26
N PHE A 239 -2.50 7.93 0.07
CA PHE A 239 -1.82 8.87 -0.81
C PHE A 239 -2.56 8.91 -2.15
N GLY A 240 -2.92 10.12 -2.58
CA GLY A 240 -3.76 10.38 -3.73
C GLY A 240 -4.42 11.76 -3.62
N PRO A 241 -5.22 12.17 -4.62
CA PRO A 241 -5.97 13.43 -4.59
C PRO A 241 -6.90 13.56 -3.37
#